data_AF-A0A0W8G5S8-F1
#
_entry.id   AF-A0A0W8G5S8-F1
#
_cell.length_a   1.000
_cell.length_b   1.000
_cell.length_c   1.000
_cell.angle_alpha   90.00
_cell.angle_beta   90.00
_cell.angle_gamma   90.00
#
_symmetry.space_group_name_H-M   'P 1'
#
loop_
_entity.id
_entity.type
_entity.pdbx_description
1 polymer ?
#
loop_
_entity_poly.entity_id
_entity_poly.type
_entity_poly.pdbx_seq_one_letter_code
_entity_poly.pdbx_strand_id
1 'polypeptide(L)'
;MPLVIRAHGDIEQVLVTALHKNFVSKVFRHCWGKNNTPYFAGNCFKGVLYFDERMAAAFARESGVEWNGWLALPKHLHLIAAVFESGLELSVSCRGREIRLGSSGLDTRARTLTFSAVAGKIGDDQVTALLGSVDKGAMVFTLADFDGEFEPDKLSAEVTRLDDFFFEDALVTGLFYDGREMSMEMGDSRGMSMIDPVLIDTAGQRLDMYDFTA
;
A
#
# COMPACT_ATOMS: atom_id res chain seq x y z
N MET A 1 20.05 6.73 -24.97
CA MET A 1 18.60 6.59 -25.19
C MET A 1 18.06 5.85 -23.99
N PRO A 2 16.92 6.22 -23.42
CA PRO A 2 16.48 5.60 -22.17
C PRO A 2 16.11 4.13 -22.38
N LEU A 3 16.37 3.32 -21.35
CA LEU A 3 15.69 2.05 -21.14
C LEU A 3 14.44 2.33 -20.31
N VAL A 4 13.27 1.97 -20.84
CA VAL A 4 11.99 2.19 -20.17
C VAL A 4 11.33 0.84 -19.94
N ILE A 5 10.92 0.56 -18.71
CA ILE A 5 10.20 -0.65 -18.34
C ILE A 5 8.87 -0.25 -17.74
N ARG A 6 7.78 -0.80 -18.27
CA ARG A 6 6.43 -0.61 -17.73
C ARG A 6 5.98 -1.88 -17.05
N ALA A 7 5.72 -1.79 -15.75
CA ALA A 7 5.09 -2.84 -14.97
C ALA A 7 3.58 -2.67 -15.03
N HIS A 8 2.87 -3.64 -15.61
CA HIS A 8 1.42 -3.65 -15.73
C HIS A 8 0.81 -4.63 -14.73
N GLY A 9 -0.30 -4.25 -14.11
CA GLY A 9 -1.01 -5.11 -13.17
C GLY A 9 -1.81 -4.33 -12.14
N ASP A 10 -1.92 -4.91 -10.95
CA ASP A 10 -2.40 -4.20 -9.77
C ASP A 10 -1.30 -3.28 -9.24
N ILE A 11 -1.67 -2.02 -9.02
CA ILE A 11 -0.86 -0.99 -8.38
C ILE A 11 -1.48 -0.71 -7.02
N GLU A 12 -0.70 -0.88 -5.98
CA GLU A 12 -1.17 -0.65 -4.62
C GLU A 12 -0.55 0.60 -4.05
N GLN A 13 -1.42 1.44 -3.48
CA GLN A 13 -1.03 2.55 -2.64
C GLN A 13 -1.27 2.17 -1.19
N VAL A 14 -0.20 1.99 -0.43
CA VAL A 14 -0.26 1.57 0.96
C VAL A 14 0.30 2.68 1.86
N LEU A 15 -0.43 2.97 2.93
CA LEU A 15 -0.10 3.94 3.96
C LEU A 15 -0.10 3.25 5.32
N VAL A 16 0.99 3.38 6.06
CA VAL A 16 0.99 3.08 7.50
C VAL A 16 0.97 4.39 8.28
N THR A 17 0.05 4.48 9.23
CA THR A 17 -0.20 5.67 10.05
C THR A 17 -0.62 5.28 11.47
N ALA A 18 -0.86 6.29 12.31
CA ALA A 18 -1.45 6.12 13.63
C ALA A 18 -2.85 6.74 13.68
N LEU A 19 -3.80 5.99 14.22
CA LEU A 19 -5.16 6.45 14.48
C LEU A 19 -5.42 6.45 15.99
N HIS A 20 -6.18 7.44 16.47
CA HIS A 20 -6.59 7.46 17.86
C HIS A 20 -7.64 6.35 18.13
N LYS A 21 -7.43 5.54 19.17
CA LYS A 21 -8.35 4.48 19.63
C LYS A 21 -9.79 4.95 19.80
N ASN A 22 -10.00 6.17 20.32
CA ASN A 22 -11.34 6.73 20.52
C ASN A 22 -12.06 6.99 19.19
N PHE A 23 -11.34 7.51 18.20
CA PHE A 23 -11.87 7.70 16.86
C PHE A 23 -12.28 6.36 16.24
N VAL A 24 -11.39 5.37 16.26
CA VAL A 24 -11.65 4.02 15.74
C VAL A 24 -12.84 3.38 16.44
N SER A 25 -12.89 3.44 17.78
CA SER A 25 -13.98 2.90 18.59
C SER A 25 -15.33 3.52 18.26
N LYS A 26 -15.41 4.84 18.07
CA LYS A 26 -16.66 5.51 17.69
C LYS A 26 -17.17 5.04 16.33
N VAL A 27 -16.29 4.90 15.34
CA VAL A 27 -16.68 4.38 14.03
C VAL A 27 -17.18 2.93 14.14
N PHE A 28 -16.46 2.07 14.87
CA PHE A 28 -16.91 0.68 15.08
C PHE A 28 -18.24 0.60 15.80
N ARG A 29 -18.46 1.36 16.88
CA ARG A 29 -19.75 1.38 17.60
C ARG A 29 -20.89 1.85 16.70
N HIS A 30 -20.65 2.84 15.84
CA HIS A 30 -21.62 3.28 14.84
C HIS A 30 -21.96 2.16 13.84
N CYS A 31 -20.93 1.54 13.27
CA CYS A 31 -21.09 0.49 12.27
C CYS A 31 -21.72 -0.77 12.85
N TRP A 32 -21.39 -1.14 14.09
CA TRP A 32 -22.01 -2.25 14.81
C TRP A 32 -23.47 -1.96 15.14
N GLY A 33 -23.81 -0.74 15.58
CA GLY A 33 -25.20 -0.37 15.85
C GLY A 33 -26.13 -0.44 14.62
N LYS A 34 -25.58 -0.43 13.41
CA LYS A 34 -26.32 -0.52 12.14
C LYS A 34 -26.35 -1.92 11.52
N ASN A 35 -25.47 -2.82 11.95
CA ASN A 35 -25.23 -4.08 11.26
C ASN A 35 -25.28 -5.26 12.23
N ASN A 36 -25.75 -6.40 11.74
CA ASN A 36 -25.94 -7.61 12.55
C ASN A 36 -24.80 -8.64 12.44
N THR A 37 -23.78 -8.38 11.61
CA THR A 37 -22.62 -9.27 11.46
C THR A 37 -21.30 -8.48 11.45
N PRO A 38 -20.19 -9.11 11.89
CA PRO A 38 -18.85 -8.51 11.80
C PRO A 38 -18.45 -8.13 10.37
N TYR A 39 -18.83 -8.95 9.40
CA TYR A 39 -18.55 -8.66 8.00
C TYR A 39 -19.17 -7.34 7.53
N PHE A 40 -20.45 -7.09 7.83
CA PHE A 40 -21.11 -5.85 7.42
C PHE A 40 -20.61 -4.63 8.22
N ALA A 41 -20.29 -4.81 9.50
CA ALA A 41 -19.69 -3.75 10.31
C ALA A 41 -18.28 -3.37 9.81
N GLY A 42 -17.46 -4.34 9.40
CA GLY A 42 -16.15 -4.10 8.78
C GLY A 42 -16.24 -3.35 7.46
N ASN A 43 -17.18 -3.73 6.60
CA ASN A 43 -17.45 -3.00 5.35
C ASN A 43 -17.96 -1.57 5.59
N CYS A 44 -18.81 -1.37 6.61
CA CYS A 44 -19.20 -0.03 7.05
C CYS A 44 -18.00 0.78 7.54
N PHE A 45 -17.13 0.19 8.37
CA PHE A 45 -15.94 0.85 8.90
C PHE A 45 -15.01 1.31 7.77
N LYS A 46 -14.69 0.40 6.85
CA LYS A 46 -13.99 0.70 5.59
C LYS A 46 -14.66 1.84 4.83
N GLY A 47 -15.99 1.78 4.69
CA GLY A 47 -16.79 2.80 4.03
C GLY A 47 -16.62 4.19 4.63
N VAL A 48 -16.66 4.27 5.96
CA VAL A 48 -16.48 5.53 6.69
C VAL A 48 -15.07 6.08 6.51
N LEU A 49 -14.03 5.25 6.64
CA LEU A 49 -12.64 5.72 6.52
C LEU A 49 -12.31 6.21 5.10
N TYR A 50 -12.75 5.51 4.07
CA TYR A 50 -12.31 5.79 2.70
C TYR A 50 -13.24 6.70 1.90
N PHE A 51 -14.55 6.72 2.19
CA PHE A 51 -15.53 7.36 1.31
C PHE A 51 -16.42 8.39 2.01
N ASP A 52 -16.73 8.22 3.30
CA ASP A 52 -17.55 9.18 4.05
C ASP A 52 -16.71 10.13 4.89
N GLU A 53 -15.98 11.02 4.21
CA GLU A 53 -15.09 12.00 4.85
C GLU A 53 -15.83 12.87 5.87
N ARG A 54 -17.10 13.20 5.61
CA ARG A 54 -17.93 14.02 6.50
C ARG A 54 -18.20 13.27 7.81
N MET A 55 -18.58 12.00 7.72
CA MET A 55 -18.84 11.17 8.90
C MET A 55 -17.55 10.90 9.68
N ALA A 56 -16.46 10.55 8.99
CA ALA A 56 -15.15 10.37 9.61
C ALA A 56 -14.70 11.65 10.34
N ALA A 57 -14.83 12.82 9.71
CA ALA A 57 -14.51 14.11 10.32
C ALA A 57 -15.37 14.45 11.54
N ALA A 58 -16.65 14.04 11.56
CA ALA A 58 -17.49 14.20 12.75
C ALA A 58 -16.97 13.36 13.92
N PHE A 59 -16.71 12.07 13.72
CA PHE A 59 -16.18 11.18 14.78
C PHE A 59 -14.79 11.58 15.26
N ALA A 60 -13.94 12.03 14.33
CA ALA A 60 -12.60 12.53 14.62
C ALA A 60 -12.67 13.75 15.55
N ARG A 61 -13.51 14.73 15.21
CA ARG A 61 -13.67 15.98 15.98
C ARG A 61 -14.13 15.71 17.41
N GLU A 62 -15.09 14.81 17.58
CA GLU A 62 -15.54 14.42 18.92
C GLU A 62 -14.49 13.64 19.72
N SER A 63 -13.42 13.18 19.08
CA SER A 63 -12.27 12.51 19.70
C SER A 63 -11.07 13.44 19.84
N GLY A 64 -11.24 14.75 19.55
CA GLY A 64 -10.19 15.75 19.64
C GLY A 64 -9.15 15.69 18.51
N VAL A 65 -9.42 14.97 17.42
CA VAL A 65 -8.52 14.84 16.26
C VAL A 65 -9.15 15.42 15.00
N GLU A 66 -8.32 15.78 14.03
CA GLU A 66 -8.75 16.25 12.72
C GLU A 66 -8.68 15.11 11.70
N TRP A 67 -9.67 15.05 10.80
CA TRP A 67 -9.70 14.07 9.70
C TRP A 67 -9.94 14.78 8.38
N ASN A 68 -8.95 14.69 7.51
CA ASN A 68 -8.95 15.30 6.17
C ASN A 68 -8.82 14.24 5.06
N GLY A 69 -9.32 13.03 5.33
CA GLY A 69 -9.15 11.88 4.46
C GLY A 69 -7.89 11.07 4.78
N TRP A 70 -7.92 9.78 4.45
CA TRP A 70 -6.86 8.84 4.80
C TRP A 70 -5.50 9.21 4.17
N LEU A 71 -5.49 9.74 2.94
CA LEU A 71 -4.28 10.21 2.27
C LEU A 71 -3.65 11.45 2.92
N ALA A 72 -4.41 12.22 3.68
CA ALA A 72 -3.91 13.41 4.36
C ALA A 72 -3.29 13.11 5.74
N LEU A 73 -3.42 11.86 6.23
CA LEU A 73 -2.87 11.47 7.52
C LEU A 73 -1.33 11.53 7.53
N PRO A 74 -0.72 11.72 8.73
CA PRO A 74 0.71 11.56 8.90
C PRO A 74 1.18 10.19 8.42
N LYS A 75 2.25 10.16 7.66
CA LYS A 75 2.73 8.94 6.98
C LYS A 75 3.96 8.43 7.72
N HIS A 76 3.82 7.29 8.38
CA HIS A 76 4.97 6.56 8.91
C HIS A 76 5.64 5.74 7.80
N LEU A 77 4.82 5.24 6.88
CA LEU A 77 5.24 4.65 5.61
C LEU A 77 4.21 5.01 4.56
N HIS A 78 4.65 5.31 3.34
CA HIS A 78 3.77 5.43 2.19
C HIS A 78 4.48 4.85 0.96
N LEU A 79 3.86 3.86 0.34
CA LEU A 79 4.32 3.19 -0.87
C LEU A 79 3.26 3.28 -1.95
N ILE A 80 3.71 3.42 -3.20
CA ILE A 80 2.91 3.20 -4.40
C ILE A 80 3.74 2.26 -5.28
N ALA A 81 3.24 1.05 -5.52
CA ALA A 81 4.05 0.00 -6.12
C ALA A 81 3.19 -1.01 -6.89
N ALA A 82 3.78 -1.70 -7.86
CA ALA A 82 3.12 -2.79 -8.56
C ALA A 82 3.17 -4.07 -7.72
N VAL A 83 2.09 -4.86 -7.72
CA VAL A 83 2.05 -6.17 -7.07
C VAL A 83 2.90 -7.17 -7.85
N PHE A 84 3.83 -7.85 -7.19
CA PHE A 84 4.78 -8.77 -7.80
C PHE A 84 4.16 -10.12 -8.18
N GLU A 85 3.38 -10.70 -7.26
CA GLU A 85 2.91 -12.09 -7.35
C GLU A 85 1.65 -12.24 -8.23
N SER A 86 0.89 -11.15 -8.41
CA SER A 86 -0.44 -11.13 -9.00
C SER A 86 -0.46 -10.68 -10.46
N GLY A 87 0.22 -11.43 -11.34
CA GLY A 87 0.12 -11.23 -12.79
C GLY A 87 0.89 -10.02 -13.32
N LEU A 88 2.02 -9.67 -12.69
CA LEU A 88 2.94 -8.64 -13.15
C LEU A 88 3.48 -8.97 -14.56
N GLU A 89 3.16 -8.11 -15.53
CA GLU A 89 3.73 -8.14 -16.88
C GLU A 89 4.64 -6.91 -17.07
N LEU A 90 5.89 -7.15 -17.50
CA LEU A 90 6.83 -6.08 -17.80
C LEU A 90 6.93 -5.87 -19.32
N SER A 91 6.67 -4.64 -19.77
CA SER A 91 6.95 -4.21 -21.15
C SER A 91 8.21 -3.36 -21.17
N VAL A 92 9.25 -3.86 -21.80
CA VAL A 92 10.56 -3.21 -21.95
C VAL A 92 10.63 -2.52 -23.30
N SER A 93 10.91 -1.23 -23.31
CA SER A 93 11.19 -0.45 -24.51
C SER A 93 12.63 0.03 -24.51
N CYS A 94 13.39 -0.36 -25.54
CA CYS A 94 14.78 0.03 -25.70
C CYS A 94 15.11 0.19 -27.19
N ARG A 95 15.61 1.37 -27.58
CA ARG A 95 16.03 1.66 -28.97
C ARG A 95 14.97 1.30 -30.03
N GLY A 96 13.69 1.50 -29.71
CA GLY A 96 12.56 1.20 -30.59
C GLY A 96 12.18 -0.28 -30.69
N ARG A 97 12.84 -1.16 -29.94
CA ARG A 97 12.39 -2.55 -29.73
C ARG A 97 11.54 -2.63 -28.48
N GLU A 98 10.50 -3.46 -28.55
CA GLU A 98 9.65 -3.79 -27.41
C GLU A 98 9.78 -5.28 -27.09
N ILE A 99 9.97 -5.60 -25.81
CA ILE A 99 10.09 -6.96 -25.28
C ILE A 99 9.12 -7.10 -24.12
N ARG A 100 8.44 -8.24 -24.03
CA ARG A 100 7.58 -8.56 -22.88
C ARG A 100 8.25 -9.61 -22.02
N LEU A 101 8.22 -9.41 -20.71
CA LEU A 101 8.72 -10.33 -19.70
C LEU A 101 7.59 -10.60 -18.69
N GLY A 102 7.50 -11.84 -18.22
CA GLY A 102 6.73 -12.15 -17.02
C GLY A 102 7.56 -11.92 -15.77
N SER A 103 6.93 -11.94 -14.59
CA SER A 103 7.63 -11.93 -13.31
C SER A 103 8.42 -13.21 -13.02
N SER A 104 8.10 -14.32 -13.70
CA SER A 104 8.80 -15.59 -13.51
C SER A 104 10.26 -15.50 -13.98
N GLY A 105 11.18 -15.79 -13.06
CA GLY A 105 12.63 -15.75 -13.34
C GLY A 105 13.26 -14.36 -13.26
N LEU A 106 12.50 -13.32 -12.86
CA LEU A 106 13.07 -12.03 -12.50
C LEU A 106 13.88 -12.17 -11.21
N ASP A 107 15.14 -11.74 -11.23
CA ASP A 107 15.94 -11.72 -10.01
C ASP A 107 15.36 -10.75 -8.99
N THR A 108 15.31 -11.14 -7.72
CA THR A 108 14.65 -10.36 -6.68
C THR A 108 15.55 -10.14 -5.49
N ARG A 109 15.54 -8.90 -4.99
CA ARG A 109 16.07 -8.57 -3.67
C ARG A 109 14.92 -8.22 -2.75
N ALA A 110 14.82 -8.94 -1.64
CA ALA A 110 13.76 -8.72 -0.67
C ALA A 110 14.12 -7.59 0.30
N ARG A 111 13.15 -6.70 0.55
CA ARG A 111 13.21 -5.71 1.63
C ARG A 111 12.06 -5.97 2.59
N THR A 112 12.38 -6.45 3.78
CA THR A 112 11.37 -6.62 4.85
C THR A 112 11.33 -5.37 5.71
N LEU A 113 10.15 -4.74 5.80
CA LEU A 113 9.92 -3.62 6.71
C LEU A 113 9.32 -4.16 8.01
N THR A 114 10.04 -4.01 9.11
CA THR A 114 9.55 -4.46 10.42
C THR A 114 8.58 -3.45 11.02
N PHE A 115 7.64 -3.94 11.83
CA PHE A 115 6.74 -3.09 12.61
C PHE A 115 7.51 -2.05 13.43
N SER A 116 8.58 -2.47 14.09
CA SER A 116 9.42 -1.58 14.91
C SER A 116 10.12 -0.46 14.12
N ALA A 117 10.46 -0.71 12.86
CA ALA A 117 11.13 0.26 12.00
C ALA A 117 10.17 1.30 11.40
N VAL A 118 8.90 0.91 11.22
CA VAL A 118 7.89 1.75 10.55
C VAL A 118 6.94 2.38 11.58
N ALA A 119 6.41 1.63 12.53
CA ALA A 119 5.36 2.04 13.45
C ALA A 119 5.85 2.43 14.86
N GLY A 120 7.16 2.67 15.04
CA GLY A 120 7.77 2.94 16.34
C GLY A 120 7.05 4.00 17.19
N LYS A 121 6.90 3.71 18.50
CA LYS A 121 6.27 4.50 19.58
C LYS A 121 5.05 5.35 19.17
N ILE A 122 4.00 4.69 18.68
CA ILE A 122 2.64 5.24 18.77
C ILE A 122 2.26 5.50 20.24
N GLY A 123 1.44 6.52 20.50
CA GLY A 123 0.96 6.83 21.85
C GLY A 123 0.09 5.72 22.44
N ASP A 124 -0.04 5.68 23.77
CA ASP A 124 -0.85 4.66 24.48
C ASP A 124 -2.34 4.68 24.04
N ASP A 125 -2.80 5.82 23.53
CA ASP A 125 -4.15 6.08 23.04
C ASP A 125 -4.31 5.89 21.51
N GLN A 126 -3.26 5.39 20.84
CA GLN A 126 -3.20 5.20 19.40
C GLN A 126 -3.09 3.72 19.01
N VAL A 127 -3.47 3.43 17.78
CA VAL A 127 -3.25 2.16 17.09
C VAL A 127 -2.56 2.42 15.77
N THR A 128 -1.72 1.49 15.34
CA THR A 128 -1.17 1.52 13.99
C THR A 128 -2.25 1.08 13.02
N ALA A 129 -2.39 1.82 11.92
CA ALA A 129 -3.31 1.48 10.85
C ALA A 129 -2.55 1.35 9.54
N LEU A 130 -2.72 0.23 8.84
CA LEU A 130 -2.42 0.09 7.43
C LEU A 130 -3.70 0.37 6.64
N LEU A 131 -3.64 1.38 5.78
CA LEU A 131 -4.70 1.81 4.88
C LEU A 131 -4.16 1.77 3.45
N GLY A 132 -5.04 1.64 2.47
CA GLY A 132 -4.59 1.67 1.09
C GLY A 132 -5.67 1.45 0.06
N SER A 133 -5.24 1.49 -1.20
CA SER A 133 -6.06 1.19 -2.37
C SER A 133 -5.30 0.35 -3.38
N VAL A 134 -6.05 -0.34 -4.22
CA VAL A 134 -5.61 -1.15 -5.35
C VAL A 134 -6.25 -0.58 -6.62
N ASP A 135 -5.41 -0.20 -7.57
CA ASP A 135 -5.80 0.29 -8.88
C ASP A 135 -5.27 -0.66 -9.96
N LYS A 136 -5.99 -0.81 -11.09
CA LYS A 136 -5.41 -1.45 -12.27
C LYS A 136 -4.63 -0.40 -13.04
N GLY A 137 -3.34 -0.59 -13.24
CA GLY A 137 -2.52 0.45 -13.85
C GLY A 137 -1.13 0.01 -14.29
N ALA A 138 -0.25 1.00 -14.43
CA ALA A 138 1.14 0.78 -14.74
C ALA A 138 2.08 1.63 -13.88
N MET A 139 3.24 1.06 -13.52
CA MET A 139 4.40 1.80 -13.02
C MET A 139 5.43 1.89 -14.12
N VAL A 140 6.02 3.08 -14.31
CA VAL A 140 7.04 3.32 -15.33
C VAL A 140 8.39 3.48 -14.65
N PHE A 141 9.33 2.65 -15.08
CA PHE A 141 10.71 2.65 -14.62
C PHE A 141 11.62 3.11 -15.75
N THR A 142 12.46 4.11 -15.50
CA THR A 142 13.32 4.70 -16.52
C THR A 142 14.78 4.72 -16.08
N LEU A 143 15.67 4.27 -16.98
CA LEU A 143 17.10 4.49 -16.88
C LEU A 143 17.52 5.41 -18.04
N ALA A 144 17.68 6.70 -17.74
CA ALA A 144 17.86 7.75 -18.77
C ALA A 144 19.14 7.55 -19.61
N ASP A 145 20.26 7.28 -18.92
CA ASP A 145 21.59 7.13 -19.50
C ASP A 145 21.91 5.66 -19.76
N PHE A 146 21.05 5.02 -20.55
CA PHE A 146 21.24 3.65 -21.01
C PHE A 146 21.95 3.61 -22.36
N ASP A 147 22.93 2.71 -22.46
CA ASP A 147 23.65 2.39 -23.68
C ASP A 147 23.80 0.87 -23.81
N GLY A 148 23.77 0.36 -25.05
CA GLY A 148 23.81 -1.09 -25.35
C GLY A 148 22.46 -1.69 -25.74
N GLU A 149 22.42 -3.03 -25.74
CA GLU A 149 21.21 -3.83 -25.94
C GLU A 149 20.66 -4.28 -24.57
N PHE A 150 19.35 -4.51 -24.51
CA PHE A 150 18.71 -5.00 -23.28
C PHE A 150 18.96 -6.49 -23.10
N GLU A 151 19.50 -6.85 -21.94
CA GLU A 151 19.76 -8.23 -21.50
C GLU A 151 18.87 -8.53 -20.29
N PRO A 152 17.87 -9.45 -20.41
CA PRO A 152 16.87 -9.67 -19.35
C PRO A 152 17.44 -10.12 -18.00
N ASP A 153 18.55 -10.84 -18.00
CA ASP A 153 19.23 -11.37 -16.80
C ASP A 153 19.93 -10.28 -15.97
N LYS A 154 20.15 -9.09 -16.53
CA LYS A 154 20.66 -7.93 -15.80
C LYS A 154 19.58 -7.15 -15.06
N LEU A 155 18.31 -7.47 -15.29
CA LEU A 155 17.19 -6.84 -14.62
C LEU A 155 16.89 -7.55 -13.30
N SER A 156 16.74 -6.78 -12.23
CA SER A 156 16.29 -7.25 -10.93
C SER A 156 15.25 -6.32 -10.33
N ALA A 157 14.41 -6.85 -9.44
CA ALA A 157 13.39 -6.10 -8.72
C ALA A 157 13.70 -6.04 -7.22
N GLU A 158 13.52 -4.86 -6.63
CA GLU A 158 13.33 -4.76 -5.18
C GLU A 158 11.89 -5.05 -4.84
N VAL A 159 11.69 -6.11 -4.04
CA VAL A 159 10.39 -6.54 -3.57
C VAL A 159 10.28 -6.23 -2.08
N THR A 160 9.39 -5.31 -1.73
CA THR A 160 9.08 -4.98 -0.35
C THR A 160 7.92 -5.83 0.15
N ARG A 161 8.08 -6.45 1.32
CA ARG A 161 7.00 -7.14 2.03
C ARG A 161 6.66 -6.42 3.33
N LEU A 162 5.38 -6.44 3.66
CA LEU A 162 4.79 -5.83 4.86
C LEU A 162 4.14 -6.90 5.75
N ASP A 163 4.81 -8.04 5.90
CA ASP A 163 4.27 -9.22 6.61
C ASP A 163 3.88 -8.89 8.07
N ASP A 164 4.68 -8.07 8.76
CA ASP A 164 4.42 -7.54 10.11
C ASP A 164 3.14 -6.68 10.20
N PHE A 165 2.61 -6.24 9.06
CA PHE A 165 1.37 -5.47 8.94
C PHE A 165 0.19 -6.32 8.45
N PHE A 166 0.33 -7.65 8.42
CA PHE A 166 -0.67 -8.59 7.91
C PHE A 166 -1.10 -8.26 6.47
N PHE A 167 -0.18 -7.69 5.70
CA PHE A 167 -0.37 -7.37 4.28
C PHE A 167 0.24 -8.47 3.43
N GLU A 168 -0.58 -9.10 2.59
CA GLU A 168 -0.22 -10.35 1.91
C GLU A 168 0.63 -10.10 0.66
N ASP A 169 0.41 -8.98 -0.01
CA ASP A 169 1.03 -8.68 -1.30
C ASP A 169 2.49 -8.25 -1.18
N ALA A 170 3.31 -8.80 -2.08
CA ALA A 170 4.69 -8.38 -2.31
C ALA A 170 4.74 -7.24 -3.33
N LEU A 171 5.36 -6.13 -2.96
CA LEU A 171 5.35 -4.90 -3.74
C LEU A 171 6.67 -4.65 -4.46
N VAL A 172 6.65 -4.42 -5.77
CA VAL A 172 7.83 -3.98 -6.53
C VAL A 172 8.06 -2.50 -6.26
N THR A 173 8.98 -2.20 -5.36
CA THR A 173 9.31 -0.82 -4.93
C THR A 173 10.48 -0.21 -5.69
N GLY A 174 11.15 -1.00 -6.54
CA GLY A 174 12.21 -0.51 -7.41
C GLY A 174 12.62 -1.54 -8.45
N LEU A 175 13.11 -1.07 -9.60
CA LEU A 175 13.78 -1.90 -10.59
C LEU A 175 15.24 -1.46 -10.74
N PHE A 176 16.11 -2.45 -10.94
CA PHE A 176 17.55 -2.27 -11.07
C PHE A 176 18.02 -2.95 -12.35
N TYR A 177 18.80 -2.24 -13.15
CA TYR A 177 19.44 -2.80 -14.32
C TYR A 177 20.95 -2.75 -14.15
N ASP A 178 21.59 -3.92 -14.13
CA ASP A 178 23.04 -4.04 -13.91
C ASP A 178 23.48 -3.31 -12.62
N GLY A 179 22.71 -3.50 -11.55
CA GLY A 179 22.91 -2.85 -10.25
C GLY A 179 22.52 -1.37 -10.17
N ARG A 180 22.16 -0.72 -11.29
CA ARG A 180 21.75 0.69 -11.31
C ARG A 180 20.25 0.82 -11.09
N GLU A 181 19.87 1.65 -10.12
CA GLU A 181 18.47 1.97 -9.85
C GLU A 181 17.83 2.73 -11.01
N MET A 182 16.62 2.31 -11.38
CA MET A 182 15.79 3.01 -12.34
C MET A 182 14.88 4.01 -11.59
N SER A 183 14.68 5.20 -12.16
CA SER A 183 13.69 6.14 -11.61
C SER A 183 12.29 5.57 -11.78
N MET A 184 11.43 5.76 -10.79
CA MET A 184 10.07 5.22 -10.79
C MET A 184 9.03 6.35 -10.80
N GLU A 185 8.03 6.24 -11.66
CA GLU A 185 6.87 7.11 -11.69
C GLU A 185 5.57 6.34 -11.95
N MET A 186 4.46 6.91 -11.53
CA MET A 186 3.13 6.35 -11.78
C MET A 186 2.74 6.61 -13.24
N GLY A 187 2.34 5.56 -13.95
CA GLY A 187 1.74 5.66 -15.27
C GLY A 187 0.23 5.82 -15.21
N ASP A 188 -0.46 5.35 -16.26
CA ASP A 188 -1.92 5.33 -16.27
C ASP A 188 -2.47 4.37 -15.19
N SER A 189 -3.49 4.80 -14.44
CA SER A 189 -4.28 3.94 -13.56
C SER A 189 -5.77 4.10 -13.80
N ARG A 190 -6.54 3.04 -13.54
CA ARG A 190 -7.99 3.01 -13.67
C ARG A 190 -8.63 2.16 -12.59
N GLY A 191 -9.74 2.68 -12.05
CA GLY A 191 -10.44 2.07 -10.93
C GLY A 191 -9.67 2.27 -9.64
N MET A 192 -10.39 2.16 -8.52
CA MET A 192 -9.82 2.21 -7.18
C MET A 192 -10.66 1.33 -6.27
N SER A 193 -10.10 0.22 -5.81
CA SER A 193 -10.67 -0.61 -4.76
C SER A 193 -9.90 -0.32 -3.47
N MET A 194 -10.57 -0.18 -2.34
CA MET A 194 -9.88 0.08 -1.08
C MET A 194 -9.40 -1.24 -0.46
N ILE A 195 -8.21 -1.22 0.12
CA ILE A 195 -7.69 -2.31 0.95
C ILE A 195 -8.44 -2.31 2.28
N ASP A 196 -8.77 -3.49 2.79
CA ASP A 196 -9.38 -3.62 4.12
C ASP A 196 -8.42 -3.07 5.18
N PRO A 197 -8.83 -2.07 6.00
CA PRO A 197 -7.95 -1.50 7.01
C PRO A 197 -7.41 -2.57 7.95
N VAL A 198 -6.10 -2.60 8.16
CA VAL A 198 -5.49 -3.43 9.21
C VAL A 198 -5.15 -2.54 10.39
N LEU A 199 -5.63 -2.93 11.57
CA LEU A 199 -5.35 -2.23 12.83
C LEU A 199 -4.44 -3.10 13.69
N ILE A 200 -3.44 -2.50 14.31
CA ILE A 200 -2.40 -3.21 15.05
C ILE A 200 -2.12 -2.47 16.35
N ASP A 201 -2.00 -3.23 17.44
CA ASP A 201 -1.64 -2.69 18.75
C ASP A 201 -0.14 -2.42 18.89
N THR A 202 0.27 -1.93 20.07
CA THR A 202 1.67 -1.66 20.38
C THR A 202 2.54 -2.92 20.51
N ALA A 203 1.93 -4.11 20.63
CA ALA A 203 2.59 -5.40 20.70
C ALA A 203 2.68 -6.10 19.32
N GLY A 204 2.19 -5.47 18.26
CA GLY A 204 2.18 -6.05 16.90
C GLY A 204 1.03 -7.03 16.67
N GLN A 205 0.03 -7.08 17.55
CA GLN A 205 -1.15 -7.93 17.38
C GLN A 205 -2.20 -7.24 16.52
N ARG A 206 -2.78 -7.99 15.58
CA ARG A 206 -3.93 -7.53 14.79
C ARG A 206 -5.13 -7.34 15.69
N LEU A 207 -5.72 -6.16 15.61
CA LEU A 207 -6.95 -5.80 16.30
C LEU A 207 -8.16 -5.98 15.39
N ASP A 208 -9.27 -6.40 15.98
CA ASP A 208 -10.58 -6.45 15.36
C ASP A 208 -11.57 -5.51 16.06
N MET A 209 -12.84 -5.52 15.65
CA MET A 209 -13.84 -4.61 16.21
C MET A 209 -14.19 -4.87 17.68
N TYR A 210 -14.03 -6.10 18.16
CA TYR A 210 -14.34 -6.45 19.55
C TYR A 210 -13.36 -5.77 20.51
N ASP A 211 -12.13 -5.52 20.07
CA ASP A 211 -11.12 -4.78 20.82
C ASP A 211 -11.48 -3.30 21.05
N PHE A 212 -12.47 -2.77 20.33
CA PHE A 212 -12.89 -1.37 20.42
C PHE A 212 -14.34 -1.16 20.87
N THR A 213 -15.11 -2.24 21.05
CA THR A 213 -16.54 -2.16 21.38
C THR A 213 -16.87 -2.50 22.83
N ALA A 214 -15.86 -2.91 23.62
CA ALA A 214 -15.94 -2.97 25.08
C ALA A 214 -16.14 -1.58 25.73
#